data_AF-A0A965VEQ7-F1
#
_entry.id   AF-A0A965VEQ7-F1
#
_cell.length_a   1.000
_cell.length_b   1.000
_cell.length_c   1.000
_cell.angle_alpha   90.00
_cell.angle_beta   90.00
_cell.angle_gamma   90.00
#
_symmetry.space_group_name_H-M   'P 1'
#
loop_
_entity.id
_entity.type
_entity.pdbx_description
1 polymer ?
#
loop_
_entity_poly.entity_id
_entity_poly.type
_entity_poly.pdbx_seq_one_letter_code
_entity_poly.pdbx_strand_id
1 'polypeptide(L)'
;MAWQVSDGYGGKLTKALIEDACRLAGASKCHSVPNVLVDSGTENLNRHVDHLVQTGIIKRTIAQIDISFSNSMIESFFRTIKHRWLFMLSLDNIDCVRKHVGAFIEDYNSLIPHSALRGATPLEMHLGRWHPAQMDELKYAEEGAREERRIANLNSSCGVCPAYNRSPKSAFRAGSSSEFFRLLRMSRQTMEIMGEVQIRRTNIRR
;
A
#
# COMPACT_ATOMS: atom_id res chain seq x y z
N MET A 1 8.01 11.70 -0.26
CA MET A 1 6.85 11.10 0.44
C MET A 1 6.98 11.43 1.93
N ALA A 2 5.94 11.96 2.58
CA ALA A 2 5.94 12.20 4.03
C ALA A 2 5.40 10.99 4.76
N TRP A 3 5.99 10.62 5.91
CA TRP A 3 5.53 9.53 6.76
C TRP A 3 5.99 9.78 8.21
N GLN A 4 5.33 9.16 9.18
CA GLN A 4 5.71 9.30 10.59
C GLN A 4 5.41 8.02 11.37
N VAL A 5 6.24 7.74 12.38
CA VAL A 5 5.98 6.76 13.44
C VAL A 5 6.11 7.47 14.79
N SER A 6 5.05 7.37 15.60
CA SER A 6 4.92 8.01 16.90
C SER A 6 4.39 7.03 17.94
N ASP A 7 4.62 7.33 19.23
CA ASP A 7 4.16 6.50 20.36
C ASP A 7 2.64 6.54 20.57
N GLY A 8 1.96 7.46 19.90
CA GLY A 8 0.51 7.58 19.89
C GLY A 8 0.01 8.12 18.57
N TYR A 9 -1.30 8.35 18.51
CA TYR A 9 -1.98 8.87 17.33
C TYR A 9 -2.99 9.93 17.74
N GLY A 10 -3.37 10.79 16.79
CA GLY A 10 -4.39 11.79 17.02
C GLY A 10 -4.28 12.98 16.07
N GLY A 11 -5.32 13.81 16.08
CA GLY A 11 -5.49 14.87 15.09
C GLY A 11 -4.36 15.89 14.99
N LYS A 12 -3.63 16.16 16.08
CA LYS A 12 -2.44 17.04 16.03
C LYS A 12 -1.30 16.45 15.20
N LEU A 13 -1.05 15.16 15.37
CA LEU A 13 -0.02 14.43 14.63
C LEU A 13 -0.44 14.29 13.16
N THR A 14 -1.71 13.92 12.92
CA THR A 14 -2.29 13.88 11.56
C THR A 14 -2.14 15.23 10.85
N LYS A 15 -2.46 16.34 11.52
CA LYS A 15 -2.30 17.69 10.97
C LYS A 15 -0.84 17.94 10.56
N ALA A 16 0.12 17.73 11.46
CA ALA A 16 1.54 17.96 11.20
C ALA A 16 2.04 17.13 10.01
N LEU A 17 1.64 15.86 9.93
CA LEU A 17 2.01 14.99 8.83
C LEU A 17 1.41 15.44 7.49
N ILE A 18 0.17 15.93 7.47
CA ILE A 18 -0.44 16.50 6.25
C ILE A 18 0.30 17.76 5.81
N GLU A 19 0.67 18.65 6.74
CA GLU A 19 1.45 19.85 6.45
C GLU A 19 2.82 19.49 5.85
N ASP A 20 3.51 18.49 6.42
CA ASP A 20 4.76 17.96 5.88
C ASP A 20 4.60 17.34 4.50
N ALA A 21 3.52 16.59 4.28
CA ALA A 21 3.21 16.01 2.99
C ALA A 21 2.99 17.10 1.93
N CYS A 22 2.20 18.13 2.25
CA CYS A 22 1.94 19.26 1.37
C CYS A 22 3.22 20.03 1.04
N ARG A 23 4.10 20.23 2.02
CA ARG A 23 5.42 20.87 1.84
C ARG A 23 6.31 20.05 0.89
N LEU A 24 6.42 18.74 1.11
CA LEU A 24 7.23 17.85 0.26
C LEU A 24 6.67 17.71 -1.16
N ALA A 25 5.35 17.73 -1.31
CA ALA A 25 4.69 17.70 -2.62
C ALA A 25 4.85 19.01 -3.40
N GLY A 26 5.38 20.07 -2.77
CA GLY A 26 5.45 21.39 -3.38
C GLY A 26 4.06 21.97 -3.63
N ALA A 27 3.07 21.71 -2.74
CA ALA A 27 1.69 22.18 -2.90
C ALA A 27 1.60 23.70 -3.11
N SER A 28 2.51 24.49 -2.51
CA SER A 28 2.61 25.94 -2.74
C SER A 28 3.06 26.33 -4.15
N LYS A 29 3.68 25.41 -4.90
CA LYS A 29 4.11 25.56 -6.30
C LYS A 29 3.10 24.96 -7.28
N CYS A 30 2.18 24.12 -6.81
CA CYS A 30 1.10 23.57 -7.59
C CYS A 30 -0.10 24.53 -7.55
N HIS A 31 -0.75 24.79 -8.68
CA HIS A 31 -1.93 25.66 -8.73
C HIS A 31 -3.21 24.99 -8.17
N SER A 32 -3.13 23.72 -7.72
CA SER A 32 -4.27 22.99 -7.18
C SER A 32 -4.09 22.68 -5.70
N VAL A 33 -5.18 22.90 -4.94
CA VAL A 33 -5.28 22.50 -3.54
C VAL A 33 -5.28 20.97 -3.48
N PRO A 34 -4.35 20.33 -2.73
CA PRO A 34 -4.29 18.88 -2.59
C PRO A 34 -5.59 18.31 -2.02
N ASN A 35 -6.07 17.19 -2.56
CA ASN A 35 -7.17 16.43 -1.99
C ASN A 35 -6.63 15.28 -1.13
N VAL A 36 -7.04 15.22 0.13
CA VAL A 36 -6.67 14.17 1.07
C VAL A 36 -7.86 13.22 1.22
N LEU A 37 -7.69 11.98 0.77
CA LEU A 37 -8.65 10.91 0.98
C LEU A 37 -8.39 10.24 2.35
N VAL A 38 -9.44 10.14 3.14
CA VAL A 38 -9.38 9.62 4.51
C VAL A 38 -10.53 8.65 4.76
N ASP A 39 -10.40 7.80 5.78
CA ASP A 39 -11.56 7.12 6.36
C ASP A 39 -12.24 8.01 7.42
N SER A 40 -13.31 7.51 8.05
CA SER A 40 -14.08 8.23 9.06
C SER A 40 -13.49 8.16 10.48
N GLY A 41 -12.19 7.90 10.60
CA GLY A 41 -11.53 7.82 11.91
C GLY A 41 -11.44 9.18 12.63
N THR A 42 -11.35 9.14 13.96
CA THR A 42 -11.35 10.35 14.80
C THR A 42 -10.08 11.19 14.68
N GLU A 43 -8.98 10.58 14.25
CA GLU A 43 -7.72 11.29 13.96
C GLU A 43 -7.73 12.01 12.60
N ASN A 44 -8.68 11.66 11.71
CA ASN A 44 -8.96 12.37 10.46
C ASN A 44 -10.14 13.36 10.58
N LEU A 45 -11.12 13.05 11.43
CA LEU A 45 -12.31 13.86 11.70
C LEU A 45 -12.18 14.58 13.04
N ASN A 46 -11.41 15.66 13.05
CA ASN A 46 -11.23 16.50 14.23
C ASN A 46 -10.89 17.95 13.85
N ARG A 47 -11.03 18.83 14.84
CA ARG A 47 -10.80 20.28 14.70
C ARG A 47 -9.45 20.68 14.09
N HIS A 48 -8.40 19.88 14.25
CA HIS A 48 -7.07 20.23 13.75
C HIS A 48 -6.97 20.00 12.24
N VAL A 49 -7.55 18.90 11.74
CA VAL A 49 -7.66 18.62 10.30
C VAL A 49 -8.74 19.50 9.67
N ASP A 50 -9.86 19.74 10.37
CA ASP A 50 -10.92 20.65 9.90
C ASP A 50 -10.37 22.06 9.65
N HIS A 51 -9.44 22.53 10.49
CA HIS A 51 -8.77 23.80 10.28
C HIS A 51 -8.04 23.86 8.94
N LEU A 52 -7.30 22.80 8.55
CA LEU A 52 -6.61 22.75 7.25
C LEU A 52 -7.59 22.81 6.07
N VAL A 53 -8.78 22.22 6.22
CA VAL A 53 -9.85 22.27 5.21
C VAL A 53 -10.44 23.67 5.13
N GLN A 54 -10.75 24.28 6.28
CA GLN A 54 -11.35 25.62 6.36
C GLN A 54 -10.42 26.71 5.82
N THR A 55 -9.11 26.59 6.06
CA THR A 55 -8.11 27.52 5.52
C THR A 55 -7.75 27.24 4.07
N GLY A 56 -8.35 26.22 3.44
CA GLY A 56 -8.12 25.87 2.04
C GLY A 56 -6.73 25.29 1.76
N ILE A 57 -6.01 24.82 2.79
CA ILE A 57 -4.71 24.14 2.62
C ILE A 57 -4.91 22.79 1.94
N ILE A 58 -6.00 22.11 2.29
CA ILE A 58 -6.40 20.84 1.69
C ILE A 58 -7.89 20.83 1.34
N LYS A 59 -8.27 19.96 0.41
CA LYS A 59 -9.61 19.38 0.33
C LYS A 59 -9.61 18.04 1.06
N ARG A 60 -10.72 17.66 1.68
CA ARG A 60 -10.89 16.36 2.33
C ARG A 60 -12.00 15.58 1.65
N THR A 61 -11.73 14.32 1.34
CA THR A 61 -12.72 13.34 0.85
C THR A 61 -12.76 12.16 1.80
N ILE A 62 -13.93 11.74 2.24
CA ILE A 62 -14.10 10.63 3.20
C ILE A 62 -14.60 9.38 2.45
N ALA A 63 -13.83 8.30 2.53
CA ALA A 63 -14.18 7.02 1.94
C ALA A 63 -15.48 6.45 2.54
N GLN A 64 -16.31 5.84 1.69
CA GLN A 64 -17.64 5.30 2.03
C GLN A 64 -18.66 6.32 2.56
N ILE A 65 -18.33 7.62 2.53
CA ILE A 65 -19.26 8.72 2.83
C ILE A 65 -19.37 9.62 1.61
N ASP A 66 -18.26 10.24 1.21
CA ASP A 66 -18.20 11.14 0.06
C ASP A 66 -18.00 10.38 -1.27
N ILE A 67 -17.39 9.19 -1.20
CA ILE A 67 -17.16 8.31 -2.35
C ILE A 67 -17.54 6.86 -2.02
N SER A 68 -17.94 6.09 -3.03
CA SER A 68 -18.35 4.68 -2.87
C SER A 68 -17.18 3.71 -2.66
N PHE A 69 -15.96 4.10 -3.06
CA PHE A 69 -14.78 3.24 -2.90
C PHE A 69 -14.24 3.29 -1.47
N SER A 70 -13.70 2.15 -1.02
CA SER A 70 -13.05 2.02 0.28
C SER A 70 -11.57 2.43 0.23
N ASN A 71 -10.98 2.62 1.41
CA ASN A 71 -9.56 2.92 1.57
C ASN A 71 -8.66 1.66 1.42
N SER A 72 -8.99 0.78 0.48
CA SER A 72 -8.38 -0.55 0.37
C SER A 72 -6.91 -0.55 -0.08
N MET A 73 -6.49 0.46 -0.86
CA MET A 73 -5.11 0.57 -1.34
C MET A 73 -4.15 0.78 -0.17
N ILE A 74 -4.43 1.74 0.71
CA ILE A 74 -3.58 2.00 1.87
C ILE A 74 -3.65 0.87 2.89
N GLU A 75 -4.82 0.21 3.04
CA GLU A 75 -4.95 -0.98 3.88
C GLU A 75 -4.04 -2.12 3.38
N SER A 76 -3.96 -2.32 2.07
CA SER A 76 -3.06 -3.32 1.49
C SER A 76 -1.58 -2.97 1.68
N PHE A 77 -1.23 -1.68 1.58
CA PHE A 77 0.10 -1.18 1.90
C PHE A 77 0.46 -1.47 3.37
N PHE A 78 -0.42 -1.11 4.31
CA PHE A 78 -0.19 -1.37 5.74
C PHE A 78 -0.13 -2.86 6.07
N ARG A 79 -0.91 -3.68 5.39
CA ARG A 79 -0.82 -5.14 5.53
C ARG A 79 0.53 -5.65 5.04
N THR A 80 1.04 -5.11 3.94
CA THR A 80 2.35 -5.48 3.37
C THR A 80 3.47 -5.17 4.36
N ILE A 81 3.58 -3.93 4.85
CA ILE A 81 4.64 -3.57 5.80
C ILE A 81 4.57 -4.39 7.10
N LYS A 82 3.37 -4.62 7.64
CA LYS A 82 3.21 -5.39 8.89
C LYS A 82 3.63 -6.84 8.71
N HIS A 83 3.08 -7.53 7.71
CA HIS A 83 3.22 -8.99 7.60
C HIS A 83 4.43 -9.44 6.79
N ARG A 84 4.90 -8.63 5.83
CA ARG A 84 6.03 -8.99 4.96
C ARG A 84 7.35 -8.36 5.36
N TRP A 85 7.34 -7.37 6.26
CA TRP A 85 8.56 -6.68 6.67
C TRP A 85 8.75 -6.74 8.17
N LEU A 86 7.90 -6.02 8.92
CA LEU A 86 8.06 -5.84 10.36
C LEU A 86 7.95 -7.14 11.16
N PHE A 87 7.12 -8.09 10.71
CA PHE A 87 6.93 -9.38 11.39
C PHE A 87 8.21 -10.22 11.51
N MET A 88 9.21 -10.01 10.64
CA MET A 88 10.46 -10.77 10.64
C MET A 88 11.57 -10.11 11.49
N LEU A 89 11.30 -8.96 12.10
CA LEU A 89 12.31 -8.11 12.74
C LEU A 89 12.06 -8.02 14.25
N SER A 90 13.15 -7.89 15.03
CA SER A 90 13.04 -7.52 16.45
C SER A 90 12.77 -6.02 16.57
N LEU A 91 11.67 -5.66 17.23
CA LEU A 91 11.21 -4.27 17.37
C LEU A 91 11.33 -3.84 18.83
N ASP A 92 12.56 -3.59 19.27
CA ASP A 92 12.87 -3.42 20.69
C ASP A 92 12.41 -2.06 21.26
N ASN A 93 12.30 -1.04 20.39
CA ASN A 93 11.85 0.30 20.76
C ASN A 93 11.32 1.06 19.52
N ILE A 94 10.70 2.22 19.76
CA ILE A 94 10.10 3.06 18.72
C ILE A 94 11.13 3.57 17.69
N ASP A 95 12.39 3.77 18.07
CA ASP A 95 13.46 4.18 17.15
C ASP A 95 13.81 3.06 16.17
N CYS A 96 13.84 1.82 16.65
CA CYS A 96 14.00 0.62 15.82
C CYS A 96 12.85 0.50 14.81
N VAL A 97 11.60 0.72 15.26
CA VAL A 97 10.44 0.74 14.36
C VAL A 97 10.58 1.85 13.32
N ARG A 98 10.94 3.06 13.72
CA ARG A 98 11.18 4.19 12.79
C ARG A 98 12.23 3.83 11.74
N LYS A 99 13.37 3.28 12.15
CA LYS A 99 14.45 2.86 11.25
C LYS A 99 13.95 1.84 10.22
N HIS A 100 13.27 0.78 10.67
CA HIS A 100 12.83 -0.28 9.78
C HIS A 100 11.67 0.13 8.87
N VAL A 101 10.75 0.98 9.34
CA VAL A 101 9.71 1.56 8.49
C VAL A 101 10.31 2.48 7.43
N GLY A 102 11.30 3.30 7.80
CA GLY A 102 12.00 4.16 6.85
C GLY A 102 12.69 3.36 5.73
N ALA A 103 13.46 2.33 6.10
CA ALA A 103 14.09 1.44 5.13
C ALA A 103 13.06 0.75 4.23
N PHE A 104 11.94 0.25 4.79
CA PHE A 104 10.87 -0.33 3.99
C PHE A 104 10.28 0.66 2.99
N ILE A 105 10.00 1.90 3.40
CA ILE A 105 9.40 2.90 2.52
C ILE A 105 10.36 3.27 1.38
N GLU A 106 11.67 3.32 1.66
CA GLU A 106 12.69 3.53 0.63
C GLU A 106 12.71 2.38 -0.39
N ASP A 107 12.82 1.14 0.10
CA ASP A 107 12.83 -0.06 -0.75
C ASP A 107 11.51 -0.21 -1.53
N TYR A 108 10.38 -0.02 -0.86
CA TYR A 108 9.05 -0.12 -1.48
C TYR A 108 8.89 0.84 -2.64
N ASN A 109 9.38 2.07 -2.49
CA ASN A 109 9.25 3.08 -3.54
C ASN A 109 10.27 2.90 -4.66
N SER A 110 11.50 2.50 -4.36
CA SER A 110 12.63 2.58 -5.30
C SER A 110 13.13 1.24 -5.84
N LEU A 111 12.88 0.13 -5.14
CA LEU A 111 13.46 -1.18 -5.47
C LEU A 111 12.42 -2.27 -5.72
N ILE A 112 11.25 -2.23 -5.06
CA ILE A 112 10.27 -3.31 -5.11
C ILE A 112 9.31 -3.11 -6.29
N PRO A 113 9.33 -4.00 -7.31
CA PRO A 113 8.38 -3.95 -8.41
C PRO A 113 6.98 -4.38 -7.98
N HIS A 114 5.95 -3.73 -8.51
CA HIS A 114 4.55 -4.12 -8.27
C HIS A 114 3.85 -4.62 -9.53
N SER A 115 3.20 -5.78 -9.42
CA SER A 115 2.39 -6.33 -10.51
C SER A 115 1.22 -5.42 -10.90
N ALA A 116 0.61 -4.72 -9.95
CA ALA A 116 -0.42 -3.71 -10.22
C ALA A 116 0.10 -2.52 -11.05
N LEU A 117 1.41 -2.27 -11.00
CA LEU A 117 2.13 -1.27 -11.80
C LEU A 117 2.85 -1.91 -13.00
N ARG A 118 2.44 -3.12 -13.40
CA ARG A 118 3.01 -3.86 -14.54
C ARG A 118 4.53 -4.06 -14.44
N GLY A 119 5.03 -4.30 -13.23
CA GLY A 119 6.45 -4.54 -12.98
C GLY A 119 7.27 -3.28 -12.72
N ALA A 120 6.65 -2.11 -12.67
CA ALA A 120 7.32 -0.89 -12.23
C ALA A 120 7.38 -0.75 -10.71
N THR A 121 8.36 0.01 -10.24
CA THR A 121 8.36 0.56 -8.87
C THR A 121 7.43 1.79 -8.78
N PRO A 122 6.94 2.14 -7.58
CA PRO A 122 6.14 3.34 -7.38
C PRO A 122 6.86 4.62 -7.82
N LEU A 123 8.17 4.72 -7.57
CA LEU A 123 8.96 5.90 -7.93
C LEU A 123 9.12 6.03 -9.45
N GLU A 124 9.35 4.94 -10.18
CA GLU A 124 9.42 4.97 -11.65
C GLU A 124 8.11 5.44 -12.27
N MET A 125 6.97 4.94 -11.77
CA MET A 125 5.65 5.38 -12.21
C MET A 125 5.42 6.85 -11.90
N HIS A 126 5.77 7.29 -10.69
CA HIS A 126 5.61 8.68 -10.27
C HIS A 126 6.47 9.64 -11.10
N LEU A 127 7.69 9.24 -11.44
CA LEU A 127 8.63 10.05 -12.24
C LEU A 127 8.45 9.89 -13.75
N GLY A 128 7.51 9.05 -14.22
CA GLY A 128 7.29 8.79 -15.64
C GLY A 128 8.46 8.07 -16.33
N ARG A 129 9.27 7.33 -15.58
CA ARG A 129 10.46 6.61 -16.07
C ARG A 129 10.18 5.18 -16.50
N TRP A 130 8.96 4.70 -16.31
CA TRP A 130 8.53 3.38 -16.73
C TRP A 130 7.94 3.42 -18.14
N HIS A 131 8.65 2.83 -19.10
CA HIS A 131 8.32 2.92 -20.51
C HIS A 131 7.72 1.62 -21.07
N PRO A 132 6.90 1.70 -22.15
CA PRO A 132 6.30 0.51 -22.77
C PRO A 132 7.32 -0.56 -23.19
N ALA A 133 8.52 -0.16 -23.65
CA ALA A 133 9.56 -1.11 -24.03
C ALA A 133 9.97 -2.04 -22.89
N GLN A 134 10.16 -1.50 -21.67
CA GLN A 134 10.49 -2.30 -20.48
C GLN A 134 9.37 -3.27 -20.13
N MET A 135 8.11 -2.88 -20.35
CA MET A 135 6.96 -3.76 -20.13
C MET A 135 6.92 -4.92 -21.11
N ASP A 136 7.25 -4.67 -22.38
CA ASP A 136 7.25 -5.71 -23.41
C ASP A 136 8.45 -6.67 -23.24
N GLU A 137 9.61 -6.15 -22.85
CA GLU A 137 10.76 -6.96 -22.43
C GLU A 137 10.42 -7.88 -21.24
N LEU A 138 9.77 -7.35 -20.20
CA LEU A 138 9.34 -8.15 -19.06
C LEU A 138 8.33 -9.23 -19.45
N LYS A 139 7.35 -8.92 -20.30
CA LYS A 139 6.39 -9.92 -20.77
C LYS A 139 7.08 -11.03 -21.56
N TYR A 140 7.98 -10.66 -22.46
CA TYR A 140 8.75 -11.63 -23.24
C TYR A 140 9.60 -12.54 -22.33
N ALA A 141 10.27 -11.96 -21.34
CA ALA A 141 11.02 -12.71 -20.34
C ALA A 141 10.12 -13.61 -19.48
N GLU A 142 8.93 -13.15 -19.09
CA GLU A 142 7.95 -13.96 -18.36
C GLU A 142 7.46 -15.16 -19.19
N GLU A 143 7.19 -14.96 -20.48
CA GLU A 143 6.78 -16.02 -21.41
C GLU A 143 7.89 -17.06 -21.57
N GLY A 144 9.14 -16.61 -21.76
CA GLY A 144 10.32 -17.48 -21.80
C GLY A 144 10.47 -18.29 -20.51
N ALA A 145 10.44 -17.65 -19.35
CA ALA A 145 10.59 -18.34 -18.06
C ALA A 145 9.45 -19.34 -17.78
N ARG A 146 8.23 -19.09 -18.29
CA ARG A 146 7.11 -20.04 -18.19
C ARG A 146 7.37 -21.26 -19.06
N GLU A 147 7.88 -21.07 -20.26
CA GLU A 147 8.16 -22.18 -21.17
C GLU A 147 9.35 -23.02 -20.69
N GLU A 148 10.42 -22.37 -20.22
CA GLU A 148 11.55 -23.07 -19.57
C GLU A 148 11.08 -23.91 -18.39
N ARG A 149 10.23 -23.34 -17.51
CA ARG A 149 9.66 -24.09 -16.39
C ARG A 149 8.80 -25.27 -16.86
N ARG A 150 8.03 -25.11 -17.94
CA ARG A 150 7.23 -26.20 -18.51
C ARG A 150 8.14 -27.32 -18.99
N ILE A 151 9.16 -27.01 -19.80
CA ILE A 151 10.10 -28.00 -20.35
C ILE A 151 10.85 -28.70 -19.22
N ALA A 152 11.35 -27.96 -18.23
CA ALA A 152 12.01 -28.52 -17.06
C ALA A 152 11.08 -29.47 -16.28
N ASN A 153 9.82 -29.08 -16.06
CA ASN A 153 8.84 -29.92 -15.39
C ASN A 153 8.48 -31.18 -16.20
N LEU A 154 8.40 -31.08 -17.53
CA LEU A 154 8.15 -32.23 -18.42
C LEU A 154 9.32 -33.22 -18.41
N ASN A 155 10.55 -32.71 -18.37
CA ASN A 155 11.77 -33.52 -18.33
C ASN A 155 12.12 -34.00 -16.91
N SER A 156 11.41 -33.52 -15.89
CA SER A 156 11.60 -33.95 -14.50
C SER A 156 10.94 -35.31 -14.28
N SER A 157 11.71 -36.27 -13.76
CA SER A 157 11.15 -37.55 -13.32
C SER A 157 10.50 -37.39 -11.94
N CYS A 158 9.36 -36.70 -11.87
CA CYS A 158 8.53 -36.80 -10.67
C CYS A 158 7.82 -38.18 -10.66
N GLY A 159 7.67 -38.77 -9.47
CA GLY A 159 6.79 -39.92 -9.30
C GLY A 159 5.34 -39.53 -9.58
N VAL A 160 4.42 -40.52 -9.59
CA VAL A 160 2.99 -40.27 -9.76
C VAL A 160 2.54 -39.21 -8.75
N CYS A 161 2.05 -38.06 -9.25
CA CYS A 161 1.45 -37.04 -8.40
C CYS A 161 0.37 -37.71 -7.55
N PRO A 162 0.45 -37.63 -6.21
CA PRO A 162 -0.56 -38.27 -5.37
C PRO A 162 -1.93 -37.76 -5.80
N ALA A 163 -2.85 -38.68 -6.09
CA ALA A 163 -4.20 -38.33 -6.47
C ALA A 163 -4.77 -37.42 -5.38
N TYR A 164 -5.14 -36.19 -5.75
CA TYR A 164 -5.79 -35.28 -4.83
C TYR A 164 -7.19 -35.81 -4.53
N ASN A 165 -7.31 -36.67 -3.52
CA ASN A 165 -8.59 -36.99 -2.92
C ASN A 165 -9.13 -35.69 -2.33
N ARG A 166 -10.14 -35.10 -2.98
CA ARG A 166 -10.99 -34.09 -2.34
C ARG A 166 -11.68 -34.77 -1.15
N SER A 167 -11.01 -34.83 -0.01
CA SER A 167 -11.70 -35.11 1.25
C SER A 167 -12.82 -34.09 1.40
N PRO A 168 -14.05 -34.50 1.76
CA PRO A 168 -15.12 -33.56 2.10
C PRO A 168 -14.57 -32.60 3.16
N LYS A 169 -14.78 -31.29 2.97
CA LYS A 169 -14.31 -30.24 3.89
C LYS A 169 -14.71 -30.62 5.32
N SER A 170 -13.78 -31.12 6.14
CA SER A 170 -14.01 -31.20 7.57
C SER A 170 -14.05 -29.76 8.08
N ALA A 171 -15.14 -29.42 8.75
CA ALA A 171 -15.34 -28.11 9.35
C ALA A 171 -14.24 -27.88 10.39
N PHE A 172 -13.23 -27.10 10.04
CA PHE A 172 -12.21 -26.66 10.98
C PHE A 172 -12.88 -25.70 11.97
N ARG A 173 -13.17 -26.17 13.18
CA ARG A 173 -13.64 -25.33 14.28
C ARG A 173 -12.49 -24.38 14.64
N ALA A 174 -12.72 -23.08 14.43
CA ALA A 174 -11.80 -22.03 14.81
C ALA A 174 -11.61 -22.03 16.34
N GLY A 175 -10.44 -22.48 16.79
CA GLY A 175 -9.97 -22.27 18.15
C GLY A 175 -9.65 -20.79 18.35
N SER A 176 -10.24 -20.22 19.39
CA SER A 176 -10.02 -18.87 19.88
C SER A 176 -8.54 -18.62 20.18
N SER A 177 -7.95 -17.64 19.51
CA SER A 177 -6.68 -17.00 19.88
C SER A 177 -6.88 -15.48 19.81
N SER A 178 -7.74 -14.97 20.68
CA SER A 178 -8.22 -13.57 20.63
C SER A 178 -7.43 -12.57 21.48
N GLU A 179 -6.24 -12.87 22.01
CA GLU A 179 -5.60 -11.95 22.97
C GLU A 179 -4.24 -11.37 22.58
N PHE A 180 -3.45 -11.98 21.70
CA PHE A 180 -2.10 -11.45 21.42
C PHE A 180 -2.09 -10.27 20.43
N PHE A 181 -3.05 -10.21 19.49
CA PHE A 181 -3.13 -9.15 18.48
C PHE A 181 -3.81 -7.85 18.97
N ARG A 182 -4.22 -7.79 20.24
CA ARG A 182 -4.89 -6.61 20.81
C ARG A 182 -3.94 -5.44 21.09
N LEU A 183 -2.63 -5.71 21.22
CA LEU A 183 -1.63 -4.72 21.66
C LEU A 183 -0.85 -4.06 20.52
N LEU A 184 -1.04 -4.48 19.26
CA LEU A 184 -0.51 -3.81 18.07
C LEU A 184 -1.62 -3.10 17.27
N ARG A 185 -2.54 -2.46 17.98
CA ARG A 185 -3.45 -1.45 17.42
C ARG A 185 -2.69 -0.12 17.24
N MET A 186 -1.50 -0.18 16.63
CA MET A 186 -0.79 1.01 16.17
C MET A 186 -1.62 1.61 15.03
N SER A 187 -1.92 2.88 15.20
CA SER A 187 -2.95 3.66 14.54
C SER A 187 -3.09 3.40 13.05
N ARG A 188 -4.35 3.20 12.68
CA ARG A 188 -4.83 3.38 11.31
C ARG A 188 -4.54 4.83 10.93
N GLN A 189 -4.20 5.04 9.67
CA GLN A 189 -4.11 6.33 9.00
C GLN A 189 -2.84 7.13 9.28
N THR A 190 -2.03 7.25 8.24
CA THR A 190 -1.91 8.48 7.43
C THR A 190 -0.89 8.17 6.35
N MET A 191 -1.27 8.34 5.07
CA MET A 191 -0.40 8.63 3.93
C MET A 191 -1.16 8.41 2.62
N GLU A 192 -1.78 9.46 2.09
CA GLU A 192 -1.97 9.60 0.65
C GLU A 192 -1.46 10.99 0.25
N ILE A 193 -0.24 11.02 -0.32
CA ILE A 193 0.07 11.85 -1.47
C ILE A 193 0.84 10.94 -2.43
N MET A 194 0.10 10.17 -3.20
CA MET A 194 0.58 9.56 -4.45
C MET A 194 -0.26 10.21 -5.53
N GLY A 195 0.42 10.97 -6.39
CA GLY A 195 -0.18 11.68 -7.50
C GLY A 195 -1.03 10.77 -8.38
N GLU A 196 -2.07 11.37 -8.95
CA GLU A 196 -2.99 10.83 -9.92
C GLU A 196 -2.35 9.78 -10.87
N VAL A 197 -2.80 8.54 -10.77
CA VAL A 197 -2.96 7.69 -11.95
C VAL A 197 -4.36 7.10 -11.89
N GLN A 198 -5.33 7.95 -12.22
CA GLN A 198 -6.70 7.56 -12.47
C GLN A 198 -6.70 6.78 -13.79
N ILE A 199 -6.64 5.45 -13.72
CA ILE A 199 -6.88 4.60 -14.89
C ILE A 199 -8.33 4.81 -15.30
N ARG A 200 -8.54 5.71 -16.27
CA ARG A 200 -9.81 5.83 -16.99
C ARG A 200 -10.10 4.45 -17.61
N ARG A 201 -11.12 3.76 -17.10
CA ARG A 201 -11.76 2.67 -17.84
C ARG A 201 -12.33 3.28 -19.12
N THR A 202 -11.59 3.18 -20.22
CA THR A 202 -12.15 3.42 -21.54
C THR A 202 -13.18 2.32 -21.79
N ASN A 203 -14.43 2.75 -21.97
CA ASN A 203 -15.51 1.95 -22.52
C ASN A 203 -15.03 1.27 -23.81
N ILE A 204 -14.94 -0.06 -23.81
CA ILE A 204 -15.05 -0.84 -25.04
C ILE A 204 -16.45 -1.46 -24.99
N ARG A 205 -17.34 -0.84 -25.77
CA ARG A 205 -18.64 -1.40 -26.13
C ARG A 205 -18.43 -2.75 -26.82
N ARG A 206 -19.27 -3.71 -26.48
CA ARG A 206 -20.01 -4.51 -27.47
C ARG A 206 -21.46 -4.50 -27.06
#